data_AF-A0A094L7S5-F1
#
_entry.id   AF-A0A094L7S5-F1
#
_cell.length_a   1.000
_cell.length_b   1.000
_cell.length_c   1.000
_cell.angle_alpha   90.00
_cell.angle_beta   90.00
_cell.angle_gamma   90.00
#
_symmetry.space_group_name_H-M   'P 1'
#
loop_
_entity.id
_entity.type
_entity.pdbx_description
1 polymer ?
#
loop_
_entity_poly.entity_id
_entity_poly.type
_entity_poly.pdbx_seq_one_letter_code
_entity_poly.pdbx_strand_id
1 'polypeptide(L)'
;MQRALEEYRTAGTSRAELWEMPSEQAAEYEERLRVRANNDVDNYLQPANVQPIACDLDADTRAWVMFQMSAEGREQVLRNEAQHGTRTESAPEIRIISGTCDQRKLQGEFVALYSYDFSFLSPDFSTATKVTGRSEGTMKNGVPDGELQATRKDMSTSSFSSEPRATYYHRISRHENSERVGSSATLTQTSGNESLNVTHVLSDRRQLGLSWMQGQPNTRFFLLDGELDGYMQFANATLSDSPHCYRRGTQLSSNTYCESIKNELEALVP
;
A
#
# COMPACT_ATOMS: atom_id res chain seq x y z
N MET A 1 -7.00 -33.95 -7.96
CA MET A 1 -7.68 -33.19 -6.89
C MET A 1 -7.36 -33.75 -5.51
N GLN A 2 -7.71 -35.00 -5.21
CA GLN A 2 -7.38 -35.65 -3.92
C GLN A 2 -5.88 -35.66 -3.58
N ARG A 3 -5.00 -35.98 -4.54
CA ARG A 3 -3.55 -35.99 -4.29
C ARG A 3 -2.95 -34.62 -3.94
N ALA A 4 -3.42 -33.55 -4.56
CA ALA A 4 -3.00 -32.18 -4.24
C ALA A 4 -3.54 -31.74 -2.86
N LEU A 5 -4.75 -32.19 -2.49
CA LEU A 5 -5.34 -32.01 -1.16
C LEU A 5 -4.63 -32.84 -0.07
N GLU A 6 -4.15 -34.04 -0.42
CA GLU A 6 -3.39 -34.92 0.48
C GLU A 6 -1.97 -34.36 0.70
N GLU A 7 -1.30 -33.88 -0.36
CA GLU A 7 -0.01 -33.16 -0.29
C GLU A 7 -0.14 -31.82 0.48
N TYR A 8 -1.30 -31.15 0.38
CA TYR A 8 -1.63 -29.95 1.16
C TYR A 8 -1.86 -30.23 2.65
N ARG A 9 -2.48 -31.36 3.00
CA ARG A 9 -2.76 -31.76 4.39
C ARG A 9 -1.57 -32.39 5.11
N THR A 10 -0.69 -33.07 4.38
CA THR A 10 0.49 -33.73 4.95
C THR A 10 1.69 -32.81 5.09
N ALA A 11 1.65 -31.61 4.49
CA ALA A 11 2.60 -30.54 4.76
C ALA A 11 2.32 -29.90 6.14
N GLY A 12 2.64 -30.63 7.21
CA GLY A 12 2.68 -30.15 8.60
C GLY A 12 3.79 -29.13 8.87
N THR A 13 4.09 -28.26 7.91
CA THR A 13 5.13 -27.22 7.95
C THR A 13 4.56 -26.02 7.22
N SER A 14 4.52 -24.88 7.90
CA SER A 14 4.10 -23.62 7.31
C SER A 14 4.79 -23.40 5.97
N ARG A 15 4.04 -23.07 4.89
CA ARG A 15 4.64 -22.51 3.67
C ARG A 15 5.38 -21.19 3.94
N ALA A 16 5.31 -20.69 5.17
CA ALA A 16 6.00 -19.51 5.68
C ALA A 16 7.51 -19.55 5.47
N GLU A 17 8.17 -20.71 5.57
CA GLU A 17 9.61 -20.82 5.30
C GLU A 17 9.97 -20.55 3.81
N LEU A 18 8.98 -20.49 2.91
CA LEU A 18 9.20 -20.32 1.47
C LEU A 18 8.97 -18.89 0.98
N TRP A 19 8.43 -17.99 1.80
CA TRP A 19 8.07 -16.63 1.38
C TRP A 19 9.04 -15.62 1.98
N GLU A 20 10.21 -15.57 1.34
CA GLU A 20 11.28 -14.62 1.66
C GLU A 20 10.98 -13.23 1.08
N MET A 21 11.74 -12.23 1.55
CA MET A 21 11.70 -10.91 0.93
C MET A 21 12.12 -11.01 -0.54
N PRO A 22 11.40 -10.37 -1.47
CA PRO A 22 11.63 -10.57 -2.91
C PRO A 22 12.89 -9.88 -3.44
N SER A 23 13.61 -9.12 -2.60
CA SER A 23 14.84 -8.42 -2.96
C SER A 23 15.54 -7.88 -1.71
N GLU A 24 16.85 -7.61 -1.81
CA GLU A 24 17.61 -6.88 -0.78
C GLU A 24 17.01 -5.50 -0.49
N GLN A 25 16.54 -4.80 -1.54
CA GLN A 25 15.85 -3.52 -1.41
C GLN A 25 14.59 -3.62 -0.52
N ALA A 26 13.81 -4.70 -0.66
CA ALA A 26 12.62 -4.90 0.17
C ALA A 26 12.99 -5.12 1.65
N ALA A 27 14.07 -5.86 1.92
CA ALA A 27 14.57 -6.08 3.27
C ALA A 27 15.08 -4.76 3.89
N GLU A 28 15.83 -3.95 3.13
CA GLU A 28 16.26 -2.61 3.58
C GLU A 28 15.06 -1.70 3.90
N TYR A 29 14.03 -1.73 3.05
CA TYR A 29 12.81 -0.96 3.28
C TYR A 29 12.05 -1.42 4.52
N GLU A 30 11.93 -2.73 4.76
CA GLU A 30 11.35 -3.23 6.01
C GLU A 30 12.09 -2.67 7.23
N GLU A 31 13.42 -2.80 7.26
CA GLU A 31 14.23 -2.34 8.38
C GLU A 31 14.01 -0.84 8.65
N ARG A 32 14.09 -0.01 7.60
CA ARG A 32 13.89 1.44 7.69
C ARG A 32 12.48 1.80 8.14
N LEU A 33 11.46 1.07 7.66
CA LEU A 33 10.08 1.25 8.10
C LEU A 33 9.90 0.92 9.58
N ARG A 34 10.53 -0.15 10.08
CA ARG A 34 10.49 -0.53 11.51
C ARG A 34 11.19 0.50 12.39
N VAL A 35 12.35 1.01 11.97
CA VAL A 35 13.02 2.12 12.68
C VAL A 35 12.10 3.33 12.76
N ARG A 36 11.43 3.68 11.66
CA ARG A 36 10.50 4.82 11.63
C ARG A 36 9.27 4.62 12.51
N ALA A 37 8.69 3.43 12.49
CA ALA A 37 7.55 3.05 13.33
C ALA A 37 7.84 3.16 14.83
N ASN A 38 9.09 2.92 15.25
CA ASN A 38 9.52 2.99 16.64
C ASN A 38 9.86 4.41 17.12
N ASN A 39 9.89 5.40 16.22
CA ASN A 39 10.11 6.80 16.58
C ASN A 39 8.81 7.48 17.04
N ASP A 40 8.93 8.68 17.58
CA ASP A 40 7.77 9.52 17.92
C ASP A 40 7.07 10.01 16.64
N VAL A 41 6.11 9.20 16.16
CA VAL A 41 5.38 9.45 14.93
C VAL A 41 4.54 10.72 15.02
N ASP A 42 3.97 11.03 16.18
CA ASP A 42 3.13 12.22 16.35
C ASP A 42 3.94 13.51 16.20
N ASN A 43 5.11 13.59 16.83
CA ASN A 43 6.02 14.72 16.64
C ASN A 43 6.57 14.81 15.21
N TYR A 44 6.78 13.67 14.55
CA TYR A 44 7.25 13.63 13.16
C TYR A 44 6.18 14.10 12.14
N LEU A 45 4.91 13.79 12.40
CA LEU A 45 3.76 14.22 11.59
C LEU A 45 3.33 15.66 11.88
N GLN A 46 3.58 16.16 13.09
CA GLN A 46 3.21 17.50 13.53
C GLN A 46 4.41 18.22 14.18
N PRO A 47 5.49 18.45 13.43
CA PRO A 47 6.68 19.10 13.97
C PRO A 47 6.35 20.53 14.41
N ALA A 48 6.83 20.90 15.61
CA ALA A 48 6.71 22.25 16.11
C ALA A 48 7.54 23.24 15.26
N ASN A 49 7.06 24.48 15.12
CA ASN A 49 7.79 25.60 14.52
C ASN A 49 8.16 25.46 13.03
N VAL A 50 7.37 24.71 12.25
CA VAL A 50 7.60 24.60 10.81
C VAL A 50 6.84 25.69 10.04
N GLN A 51 7.60 26.51 9.32
CA GLN A 51 7.06 27.53 8.42
C GLN A 51 6.91 26.94 7.02
N PRO A 52 5.68 26.85 6.46
CA PRO A 52 5.48 26.35 5.11
C PRO A 52 6.14 27.26 4.07
N ILE A 53 6.70 26.68 3.02
CA ILE A 53 7.05 27.43 1.81
C ILE A 53 5.80 27.64 0.95
N ALA A 54 5.70 28.80 0.33
CA ALA A 54 4.59 29.11 -0.56
C ALA A 54 4.72 28.28 -1.85
N CYS A 55 3.83 27.31 -2.04
CA CYS A 55 3.77 26.47 -3.23
C CYS A 55 2.32 26.00 -3.46
N ASP A 56 1.65 26.58 -4.45
CA ASP A 56 0.32 26.14 -4.87
C ASP A 56 0.44 25.03 -5.91
N LEU A 57 0.48 23.78 -5.44
CA LEU A 57 0.68 22.60 -6.28
C LEU A 57 -0.45 22.42 -7.31
N ASP A 58 -0.09 21.97 -8.51
CA ASP A 58 -1.06 21.46 -9.49
C ASP A 58 -1.71 20.13 -9.04
N ALA A 59 -2.79 19.73 -9.71
CA ALA A 59 -3.58 18.57 -9.29
C ALA A 59 -2.77 17.26 -9.28
N ASP A 60 -1.92 17.05 -10.28
CA ASP A 60 -1.12 15.84 -10.42
C ASP A 60 -0.04 15.74 -9.33
N THR A 61 0.68 16.84 -9.06
CA THR A 61 1.68 16.87 -8.00
C THR A 61 1.02 16.67 -6.63
N ARG A 62 -0.18 17.24 -6.40
CA ARG A 62 -0.95 17.01 -5.16
C ARG A 62 -1.30 15.55 -4.98
N ALA A 63 -1.76 14.87 -6.04
CA ALA A 63 -2.11 13.46 -5.99
C ALA A 63 -0.91 12.59 -5.58
N TRP A 64 0.27 12.86 -6.17
CA TRP A 64 1.51 12.16 -5.82
C TRP A 64 1.95 12.43 -4.38
N VAL A 65 1.90 13.68 -3.92
CA VAL A 65 2.27 14.04 -2.54
C VAL A 65 1.40 13.32 -1.53
N MET A 66 0.09 13.26 -1.74
CA MET A 66 -0.86 12.71 -0.77
C MET A 66 -1.06 11.20 -0.85
N PHE A 67 -1.25 10.68 -2.06
CA PHE A 67 -1.71 9.32 -2.30
C PHE A 67 -0.59 8.42 -2.85
N GLN A 68 0.55 8.99 -3.22
CA GLN A 68 1.67 8.30 -3.87
C GLN A 68 1.21 7.45 -5.06
N MET A 69 0.35 8.05 -5.88
CA MET A 69 -0.17 7.53 -7.13
C MET A 69 -0.55 8.69 -8.06
N SER A 70 -0.68 8.41 -9.36
CA SER A 70 -1.20 9.37 -10.32
C SER A 70 -2.67 9.71 -10.04
N ALA A 71 -3.15 10.84 -10.58
CA ALA A 71 -4.54 11.23 -10.48
C ALA A 71 -5.48 10.15 -11.05
N GLU A 72 -5.13 9.57 -12.20
CA GLU A 72 -5.88 8.47 -12.82
C GLU A 72 -5.93 7.22 -11.92
N GLY A 73 -4.79 6.84 -11.32
CA GLY A 73 -4.74 5.74 -10.35
C GLY A 73 -5.64 6.00 -9.14
N ARG A 74 -5.67 7.24 -8.65
CA ARG A 74 -6.55 7.64 -7.54
C ARG A 74 -8.02 7.53 -7.93
N GLU A 75 -8.40 7.99 -9.12
CA GLU A 75 -9.77 7.85 -9.61
C GLU A 75 -10.18 6.39 -9.75
N GLN A 76 -9.29 5.52 -10.21
CA GLN A 76 -9.58 4.09 -10.32
C GLN A 76 -9.83 3.45 -8.96
N VAL A 77 -9.03 3.79 -7.95
CA VAL A 77 -9.26 3.34 -6.56
C VAL A 77 -10.64 3.82 -6.08
N LEU A 78 -10.99 5.08 -6.31
CA LEU A 78 -12.30 5.63 -5.91
C LEU A 78 -13.47 4.93 -6.62
N ARG A 79 -13.34 4.62 -7.91
CA ARG A 79 -14.35 3.86 -8.67
C ARG A 79 -14.53 2.45 -8.11
N ASN A 80 -13.45 1.79 -7.70
CA ASN A 80 -13.52 0.47 -7.09
C ASN A 80 -14.15 0.55 -5.69
N GLU A 81 -13.77 1.52 -4.86
CA GLU A 81 -14.39 1.74 -3.54
C GLU A 81 -15.91 2.04 -3.65
N ALA A 82 -16.33 2.74 -4.70
CA ALA A 82 -17.74 3.08 -4.94
C ALA A 82 -18.65 1.85 -5.15
N GLN A 83 -18.08 0.69 -5.48
CA GLN A 83 -18.83 -0.58 -5.57
C GLN A 83 -19.30 -1.09 -4.19
N HIS A 84 -18.66 -0.63 -3.11
CA HIS A 84 -18.90 -1.10 -1.75
C HIS A 84 -19.62 -0.07 -0.87
N GLY A 85 -19.67 1.18 -1.28
CA GLY A 85 -20.28 2.26 -0.50
C GLY A 85 -19.99 3.64 -1.07
N THR A 86 -20.39 4.67 -0.35
CA THR A 86 -20.14 6.07 -0.70
C THR A 86 -19.02 6.61 0.17
N ARG A 87 -17.98 7.17 -0.47
CA ARG A 87 -16.90 7.89 0.20
C ARG A 87 -17.09 9.39 0.02
N THR A 88 -16.94 10.15 1.09
CA THR A 88 -16.90 11.62 1.06
C THR A 88 -15.57 12.10 1.62
N GLU A 89 -14.91 13.05 0.98
CA GLU A 89 -13.61 13.58 1.42
C GLU A 89 -13.67 15.11 1.54
N SER A 90 -13.01 15.66 2.56
CA SER A 90 -12.77 17.10 2.65
C SER A 90 -11.70 17.54 1.65
N ALA A 91 -11.67 18.84 1.35
CA ALA A 91 -10.56 19.41 0.60
C ALA A 91 -9.27 19.23 1.41
N PRO A 92 -8.20 18.67 0.82
CA PRO A 92 -6.99 18.41 1.57
C PRO A 92 -6.16 19.68 1.77
N GLU A 93 -5.66 19.84 2.99
CA GLU A 93 -4.60 20.78 3.31
C GLU A 93 -3.25 20.13 3.03
N ILE A 94 -2.41 20.82 2.26
CA ILE A 94 -1.03 20.41 1.99
C ILE A 94 -0.13 21.60 2.34
N ARG A 95 0.90 21.34 3.14
CA ARG A 95 1.92 22.31 3.51
C ARG A 95 3.27 21.75 3.09
N ILE A 96 3.93 22.43 2.16
CA ILE A 96 5.31 22.08 1.80
C ILE A 96 6.23 22.69 2.84
N ILE A 97 7.04 21.87 3.47
CA ILE A 97 7.90 22.29 4.58
C ILE A 97 9.39 22.30 4.18
N SER A 98 9.73 21.62 3.09
CA SER A 98 11.01 21.73 2.39
C SER A 98 10.84 21.36 0.93
N GLY A 99 11.63 21.95 0.05
CA GLY A 99 11.71 21.60 -1.37
C GLY A 99 11.71 22.82 -2.30
N THR A 100 11.88 22.57 -3.59
CA THR A 100 11.78 23.62 -4.62
C THR A 100 10.45 23.50 -5.35
N CYS A 101 9.79 24.64 -5.53
CA CYS A 101 8.52 24.73 -6.25
C CYS A 101 8.73 25.61 -7.49
N ASP A 102 8.57 25.03 -8.67
CA ASP A 102 8.63 25.75 -9.95
C ASP A 102 7.38 25.43 -10.76
N GLN A 103 6.74 26.47 -11.29
CA GLN A 103 5.50 26.35 -12.08
C GLN A 103 4.45 25.42 -11.42
N ARG A 104 4.24 25.56 -10.10
CA ARG A 104 3.28 24.75 -9.31
C ARG A 104 3.65 23.26 -9.18
N LYS A 105 4.90 22.91 -9.44
CA LYS A 105 5.43 21.55 -9.41
C LYS A 105 6.62 21.45 -8.47
N LEU A 106 6.74 20.33 -7.76
CA LEU A 106 7.89 20.04 -6.92
C LEU A 106 9.08 19.58 -7.76
N GLN A 107 10.27 20.03 -7.35
CA GLN A 107 11.56 19.74 -7.99
C GLN A 107 12.59 19.36 -6.93
N GLY A 108 13.32 18.28 -7.19
CA GLY A 108 14.33 17.74 -6.28
C GLY A 108 13.73 17.13 -5.03
N GLU A 109 14.51 17.14 -3.95
CA GLU A 109 14.07 16.65 -2.65
C GLU A 109 12.97 17.55 -2.07
N PHE A 110 11.96 16.93 -1.48
CA PHE A 110 10.86 17.64 -0.85
C PHE A 110 10.42 16.95 0.45
N VAL A 111 9.74 17.75 1.27
CA VAL A 111 9.03 17.30 2.46
C VAL A 111 7.70 18.04 2.52
N ALA A 112 6.61 17.31 2.62
CA ALA A 112 5.26 17.85 2.70
C ALA A 112 4.49 17.23 3.87
N LEU A 113 3.69 18.06 4.53
CA LEU A 113 2.68 17.62 5.50
C LEU A 113 1.31 17.76 4.85
N TYR A 114 0.41 16.83 5.11
CA TYR A 114 -0.95 16.90 4.62
C TYR A 114 -1.97 16.43 5.65
N SER A 115 -3.19 16.95 5.53
CA SER A 115 -4.32 16.45 6.29
C SER A 115 -5.61 16.59 5.52
N TYR A 116 -6.50 15.62 5.71
CA TYR A 116 -7.85 15.63 5.18
C TYR A 116 -8.71 14.70 6.02
N ASP A 117 -10.02 14.90 5.93
CA ASP A 117 -11.00 14.05 6.57
C ASP A 117 -11.73 13.26 5.50
N PHE A 118 -12.08 12.02 5.78
CA PHE A 118 -13.01 11.28 4.94
C PHE A 118 -14.00 10.48 5.76
N SER A 119 -15.13 10.18 5.15
CA SER A 119 -16.11 9.22 5.67
C SER A 119 -16.41 8.18 4.62
N PHE A 120 -16.75 6.98 5.08
CA PHE A 120 -17.24 5.91 4.24
C PHE A 120 -18.58 5.45 4.78
N LEU A 121 -19.57 5.26 3.89
CA LEU A 121 -20.90 4.80 4.22
C LEU A 121 -21.29 3.65 3.30
N SER A 122 -21.58 2.50 3.89
CA SER A 122 -22.16 1.32 3.23
C SER A 122 -23.43 0.92 3.99
N PRO A 123 -24.25 0.00 3.47
CA PRO A 123 -25.50 -0.41 4.13
C PRO A 123 -25.32 -0.84 5.60
N ASP A 124 -24.22 -1.53 5.90
CA ASP A 124 -24.00 -2.14 7.22
C ASP A 124 -22.89 -1.48 8.04
N PHE A 125 -22.19 -0.49 7.48
CA PHE A 125 -20.98 0.07 8.09
C PHE A 125 -20.77 1.52 7.72
N SER A 126 -20.43 2.34 8.71
CA SER A 126 -19.94 3.70 8.47
C SER A 126 -18.69 4.01 9.27
N THR A 127 -17.84 4.87 8.72
CA THR A 127 -16.64 5.40 9.38
C THR A 127 -16.50 6.89 9.17
N ALA A 128 -15.83 7.53 10.11
CA ALA A 128 -15.28 8.87 9.96
C ALA A 128 -13.80 8.81 10.34
N THR A 129 -12.94 9.32 9.47
CA THR A 129 -11.50 9.21 9.59
C THR A 129 -10.84 10.56 9.36
N LYS A 130 -10.03 10.99 10.32
CA LYS A 130 -9.12 12.12 10.18
C LYS A 130 -7.74 11.60 9.81
N VAL A 131 -7.23 12.05 8.68
CA VAL A 131 -5.90 11.67 8.18
C VAL A 131 -4.93 12.82 8.42
N THR A 132 -3.79 12.50 9.01
CA THR A 132 -2.62 13.38 9.06
C THR A 132 -1.43 12.62 8.53
N GLY A 133 -0.73 13.18 7.55
CA GLY A 133 0.37 12.50 6.90
C GLY A 133 1.53 13.41 6.55
N ARG A 134 2.64 12.77 6.23
CA ARG A 134 3.90 13.36 5.80
C ARG A 134 4.43 12.55 4.63
N SER A 135 4.82 13.25 3.56
CA SER A 135 5.38 12.68 2.34
C SER A 135 6.74 13.31 2.08
N GLU A 136 7.71 12.49 1.74
CA GLU A 136 9.10 12.89 1.53
C GLU A 136 9.69 12.11 0.37
N GLY A 137 10.60 12.73 -0.38
CA GLY A 137 11.27 12.04 -1.46
C GLY A 137 11.78 12.99 -2.51
N THR A 138 11.98 12.47 -3.72
CA THR A 138 12.50 13.23 -4.85
C THR A 138 11.45 13.34 -5.96
N MET A 139 11.27 14.55 -6.46
CA MET A 139 10.35 14.88 -7.55
C MET A 139 11.11 15.50 -8.72
N LYS A 140 10.60 15.28 -9.93
CA LYS A 140 11.06 15.94 -11.15
C LYS A 140 9.85 16.32 -11.97
N ASN A 141 9.66 17.61 -12.20
CA ASN A 141 8.50 18.14 -12.91
C ASN A 141 7.15 17.71 -12.31
N GLY A 142 7.08 17.66 -10.97
CA GLY A 142 5.86 17.35 -10.24
C GLY A 142 5.52 15.85 -10.16
N VAL A 143 6.37 14.98 -10.70
CA VAL A 143 6.21 13.53 -10.58
C VAL A 143 7.38 12.89 -9.85
N PRO A 144 7.19 11.73 -9.17
CA PRO A 144 8.26 11.06 -8.46
C PRO A 144 9.38 10.60 -9.40
N ASP A 145 10.63 10.86 -9.00
CA ASP A 145 11.84 10.40 -9.69
C ASP A 145 12.93 10.13 -8.64
N GLY A 146 12.93 8.93 -8.11
CA GLY A 146 13.71 8.51 -6.94
C GLY A 146 12.85 7.81 -5.89
N GLU A 147 13.33 7.80 -4.66
CA GLU A 147 12.58 7.22 -3.54
C GLU A 147 11.49 8.18 -3.05
N LEU A 148 10.31 7.63 -2.77
CA LEU A 148 9.19 8.31 -2.18
C LEU A 148 8.73 7.56 -0.93
N GLN A 149 8.58 8.30 0.16
CA GLN A 149 8.27 7.80 1.48
C GLN A 149 7.04 8.53 2.02
N ALA A 150 6.15 7.80 2.69
CA ALA A 150 5.01 8.40 3.36
C ALA A 150 4.82 7.78 4.73
N THR A 151 4.49 8.62 5.70
CA THR A 151 3.92 8.19 6.97
C THR A 151 2.58 8.87 7.13
N ARG A 152 1.54 8.14 7.53
CA ARG A 152 0.26 8.73 7.89
C ARG A 152 -0.34 8.07 9.12
N LYS A 153 -1.10 8.85 9.85
CA LYS A 153 -1.95 8.44 10.96
C LYS A 153 -3.39 8.66 10.55
N ASP A 154 -4.16 7.60 10.62
CA ASP A 154 -5.60 7.60 10.39
C ASP A 154 -6.28 7.44 11.75
N MET A 155 -6.93 8.50 12.23
CA MET A 155 -7.77 8.46 13.43
C MET A 155 -9.21 8.22 13.04
N SER A 156 -9.69 6.99 13.25
CA SER A 156 -10.99 6.54 12.75
C SER A 156 -11.97 6.20 13.87
N THR A 157 -13.24 6.56 13.70
CA THR A 157 -14.38 6.02 14.44
C THR A 157 -15.27 5.22 13.50
N SER A 158 -16.09 4.31 14.05
CA SER A 158 -16.99 3.48 13.26
C SER A 158 -18.38 3.38 13.88
N SER A 159 -19.38 2.98 13.11
CA SER A 159 -20.75 2.73 13.62
C SER A 159 -20.81 1.71 14.76
N PHE A 160 -19.81 0.83 14.90
CA PHE A 160 -19.74 -0.19 15.94
C PHE A 160 -18.95 0.24 17.18
N SER A 161 -18.18 1.33 17.09
CA SER A 161 -17.40 1.86 18.20
C SER A 161 -17.10 3.33 17.97
N SER A 162 -17.58 4.17 18.88
CA SER A 162 -17.32 5.60 18.91
C SER A 162 -15.93 5.94 19.45
N GLU A 163 -15.20 4.98 20.02
CA GLU A 163 -13.83 5.19 20.49
C GLU A 163 -12.88 5.34 19.29
N PRO A 164 -12.15 6.46 19.19
CA PRO A 164 -11.20 6.66 18.09
C PRO A 164 -10.07 5.62 18.13
N ARG A 165 -9.80 5.01 16.98
CA ARG A 165 -8.68 4.08 16.79
C ARG A 165 -7.65 4.68 15.85
N ALA A 166 -6.40 4.67 16.28
CA ALA A 166 -5.27 5.08 15.45
C ALA A 166 -4.79 3.90 14.60
N THR A 167 -4.62 4.14 13.30
CA THR A 167 -3.83 3.27 12.42
C THR A 167 -2.70 4.07 11.82
N TYR A 168 -1.48 3.58 11.95
CA TYR A 168 -0.29 4.18 11.38
C TYR A 168 0.12 3.41 10.13
N TYR A 169 0.42 4.12 9.06
CA TYR A 169 0.91 3.55 7.82
C TYR A 169 2.25 4.19 7.51
N HIS A 170 3.24 3.37 7.19
CA HIS A 170 4.55 3.79 6.75
C HIS A 170 4.83 3.09 5.42
N ARG A 171 5.19 3.85 4.39
CA ARG A 171 5.44 3.34 3.05
C ARG A 171 6.74 3.88 2.50
N ILE A 172 7.48 3.01 1.81
CA ILE A 172 8.62 3.37 0.95
C ILE A 172 8.39 2.74 -0.42
N SER A 173 8.71 3.49 -1.47
CA SER A 173 8.67 3.04 -2.86
C SER A 173 9.71 3.79 -3.67
N ARG A 174 10.20 3.20 -4.76
CA ARG A 174 11.08 3.87 -5.72
C ARG A 174 10.36 4.05 -7.06
N HIS A 175 10.57 5.20 -7.68
CA HIS A 175 9.98 5.57 -8.96
C HIS A 175 11.05 6.09 -9.90
N GLU A 176 10.86 5.89 -11.20
CA GLU A 176 11.64 6.49 -12.28
C GLU A 176 10.65 7.12 -13.27
N ASN A 177 10.66 8.45 -13.38
CA ASN A 177 9.66 9.21 -14.15
C ASN A 177 8.20 8.75 -13.91
N SER A 178 7.74 8.77 -12.65
CA SER A 178 6.39 8.37 -12.21
C SER A 178 6.06 6.88 -12.25
N GLU A 179 6.89 6.06 -12.89
CA GLU A 179 6.72 4.61 -12.92
C GLU A 179 7.42 3.98 -11.73
N ARG A 180 6.74 3.07 -11.03
CA ARG A 180 7.36 2.37 -9.91
C ARG A 180 8.39 1.36 -10.42
N VAL A 181 9.55 1.33 -9.78
CA VAL A 181 10.62 0.37 -10.08
C VAL A 181 10.99 -0.42 -8.82
N GLY A 182 11.32 -1.70 -9.00
CA GLY A 182 11.74 -2.58 -7.90
C GLY A 182 10.64 -2.81 -6.86
N SER A 183 11.00 -2.70 -5.59
CA SER A 183 10.13 -3.01 -4.45
C SER A 183 9.43 -1.78 -3.87
N SER A 184 8.25 -1.98 -3.31
CA SER A 184 7.60 -1.07 -2.37
C SER A 184 7.15 -1.85 -1.15
N ALA A 185 7.42 -1.30 0.03
CA ALA A 185 7.02 -1.87 1.30
C ALA A 185 6.06 -0.91 2.01
N THR A 186 5.05 -1.45 2.67
CA THR A 186 4.09 -0.73 3.51
C THR A 186 3.93 -1.46 4.84
N LEU A 187 4.30 -0.81 5.93
CA LEU A 187 4.08 -1.27 7.30
C LEU A 187 2.84 -0.55 7.86
N THR A 188 1.85 -1.32 8.29
CA THR A 188 0.62 -0.83 8.92
C THR A 188 0.59 -1.28 10.37
N GLN A 189 0.37 -0.36 11.31
CA GLN A 189 0.32 -0.65 12.74
C GLN A 189 -0.97 -0.11 13.39
N THR A 190 -1.57 -0.92 14.25
CA THR A 190 -2.65 -0.54 15.17
C THR A 190 -2.24 -0.87 16.60
N SER A 191 -3.09 -0.56 17.59
CA SER A 191 -2.87 -0.96 18.99
C SER A 191 -2.80 -2.49 19.13
N GLY A 192 -1.58 -3.04 19.10
CA GLY A 192 -1.30 -4.47 19.24
C GLY A 192 -1.26 -5.28 17.96
N ASN A 193 -1.46 -4.68 16.78
CA ASN A 193 -1.28 -5.40 15.50
C ASN A 193 -0.35 -4.69 14.54
N GLU A 194 0.44 -5.49 13.82
CA GLU A 194 1.22 -5.04 12.68
C GLU A 194 1.00 -5.93 11.46
N SER A 195 1.06 -5.31 10.29
CA SER A 195 1.14 -6.01 9.01
C SER A 195 2.13 -5.31 8.10
N LEU A 196 2.95 -6.09 7.42
CA LEU A 196 3.85 -5.63 6.38
C LEU A 196 3.32 -6.15 5.04
N ASN A 197 3.21 -5.27 4.05
CA ASN A 197 2.89 -5.63 2.68
C ASN A 197 4.04 -5.18 1.79
N VAL A 198 4.59 -6.10 1.01
CA VAL A 198 5.61 -5.81 0.01
C VAL A 198 5.05 -6.12 -1.37
N THR A 199 5.31 -5.23 -2.32
CA THR A 199 5.05 -5.46 -3.74
C THR A 199 6.32 -5.24 -4.54
N HIS A 200 6.60 -6.13 -5.48
CA HIS A 200 7.80 -6.10 -6.31
C HIS A 200 7.43 -6.15 -7.79
N VAL A 201 7.99 -5.24 -8.58
CA VAL A 201 7.77 -5.18 -10.03
C VAL A 201 8.54 -6.30 -10.71
N LEU A 202 7.81 -7.19 -11.41
CA LEU A 202 8.39 -8.31 -12.18
C LEU A 202 8.54 -7.97 -13.67
N SER A 203 7.63 -7.14 -14.18
CA SER A 203 7.65 -6.56 -15.53
C SER A 203 6.73 -5.34 -15.58
N ASP A 204 6.65 -4.66 -16.73
CA ASP A 204 5.83 -3.45 -16.95
C ASP A 204 4.43 -3.52 -16.33
N ARG A 205 3.79 -4.69 -16.39
CA ARG A 205 2.40 -4.88 -15.94
C ARG A 205 2.26 -5.86 -14.80
N ARG A 206 3.29 -6.65 -14.46
CA ARG A 206 3.22 -7.73 -13.48
C ARG A 206 3.97 -7.40 -12.21
N GLN A 207 3.36 -7.73 -11.08
CA GLN A 207 3.99 -7.55 -9.78
C GLN A 207 3.71 -8.78 -8.90
N LEU A 208 4.67 -9.08 -8.02
CA LEU A 208 4.49 -10.01 -6.90
C LEU A 208 4.08 -9.22 -5.66
N GLY A 209 3.07 -9.68 -4.94
CA GLY A 209 2.65 -9.17 -3.64
C GLY A 209 2.86 -10.23 -2.55
N LEU A 210 3.42 -9.78 -1.43
CA LEU A 210 3.65 -10.60 -0.24
C LEU A 210 3.19 -9.82 0.99
N SER A 211 2.57 -10.51 1.94
CA SER A 211 2.22 -9.92 3.23
C SER A 211 2.65 -10.77 4.40
N TRP A 212 3.00 -10.09 5.49
CA TRP A 212 3.28 -10.66 6.79
C TRP A 212 2.36 -10.00 7.82
N MET A 213 1.84 -10.78 8.75
CA MET A 213 1.06 -10.32 9.89
C MET A 213 1.80 -10.74 11.15
N GLN A 214 2.11 -9.79 12.04
CA GLN A 214 2.89 -10.05 13.26
C GLN A 214 4.24 -10.74 12.96
N GLY A 215 4.92 -10.31 11.91
CA GLY A 215 6.18 -10.91 11.44
C GLY A 215 6.07 -12.30 10.82
N GLN A 216 4.88 -12.89 10.76
CA GLN A 216 4.65 -14.21 10.15
C GLN A 216 4.10 -14.06 8.73
N PRO A 217 4.60 -14.81 7.74
CA PRO A 217 4.03 -14.83 6.39
C PRO A 217 2.52 -15.08 6.43
N ASN A 218 1.78 -14.33 5.62
CA ASN A 218 0.33 -14.32 5.62
C ASN A 218 -0.26 -14.60 4.24
N THR A 219 0.01 -13.74 3.24
CA THR A 219 -0.48 -13.94 1.86
C THR A 219 0.58 -13.73 0.80
N ARG A 220 0.40 -14.41 -0.33
CA ARG A 220 1.14 -14.22 -1.58
C ARG A 220 0.15 -14.11 -2.74
N PHE A 221 0.38 -13.16 -3.63
CA PHE A 221 -0.49 -12.92 -4.79
C PHE A 221 0.27 -12.25 -5.94
N PHE A 222 -0.30 -12.28 -7.14
CA PHE A 222 0.23 -11.54 -8.29
C PHE A 222 -0.76 -10.44 -8.70
N LEU A 223 -0.21 -9.35 -9.22
CA LEU A 223 -0.98 -8.24 -9.78
C LEU A 223 -0.73 -8.13 -11.28
N LEU A 224 -1.78 -7.79 -12.03
CA LEU A 224 -1.73 -7.32 -13.41
C LEU A 224 -2.34 -5.92 -13.45
N ASP A 225 -1.55 -4.92 -13.85
CA ASP A 225 -1.96 -3.50 -13.86
C ASP A 225 -2.49 -3.02 -12.49
N GLY A 226 -1.90 -3.54 -11.41
CA GLY A 226 -2.29 -3.20 -10.04
C GLY A 226 -3.50 -3.96 -9.49
N GLU A 227 -4.12 -4.85 -10.27
CA GLU A 227 -5.27 -5.66 -9.82
C GLU A 227 -4.88 -7.13 -9.63
N LEU A 228 -5.50 -7.81 -8.65
CA LEU A 228 -5.25 -9.24 -8.39
C LEU A 228 -5.49 -10.08 -9.65
N ASP A 229 -4.48 -10.86 -10.05
CA ASP A 229 -4.55 -11.69 -11.25
C ASP A 229 -3.71 -12.96 -11.06
N GLY A 230 -4.38 -14.11 -11.00
CA GLY A 230 -3.80 -15.38 -10.60
C GLY A 230 -4.29 -15.84 -9.23
N TYR A 231 -3.54 -16.77 -8.61
CA TYR A 231 -3.88 -17.29 -7.30
C TYR A 231 -3.49 -16.31 -6.19
N MET A 232 -4.42 -16.06 -5.26
CA MET A 232 -4.09 -15.58 -3.93
C MET A 232 -3.91 -16.78 -3.00
N GLN A 233 -2.72 -16.89 -2.41
CA GLN A 233 -2.30 -17.99 -1.55
C GLN A 233 -2.17 -17.50 -0.11
N PHE A 234 -2.53 -18.35 0.85
CA PHE A 234 -2.33 -18.10 2.29
C PHE A 234 -1.23 -19.01 2.82
N ALA A 235 -0.38 -18.48 3.71
CA ALA A 235 0.71 -19.26 4.30
C ALA A 235 0.20 -20.30 5.31
N ASN A 236 -0.92 -19.98 5.96
CA ASN A 236 -1.57 -20.83 6.95
C ASN A 236 -2.84 -21.45 6.35
N ALA A 237 -2.87 -22.79 6.28
CA ALA A 237 -4.01 -23.55 5.77
C ALA A 237 -5.30 -23.34 6.58
N THR A 238 -5.21 -22.92 7.85
CA THR A 238 -6.41 -22.59 8.66
C THR A 238 -7.09 -21.29 8.24
N LEU A 239 -6.40 -20.39 7.52
CA LEU A 239 -7.00 -19.17 6.98
C LEU A 239 -7.77 -19.41 5.68
N SER A 240 -7.37 -20.41 4.90
CA SER A 240 -8.14 -20.91 3.77
C SER A 240 -7.64 -22.30 3.34
N ASP A 241 -8.55 -23.23 3.14
CA ASP A 241 -8.23 -24.58 2.65
C ASP A 241 -7.87 -24.62 1.15
N SER A 242 -8.05 -23.52 0.39
CA SER A 242 -7.78 -23.48 -1.05
C SER A 242 -7.44 -22.09 -1.57
N PRO A 243 -6.49 -21.94 -2.51
CA PRO A 243 -6.18 -20.65 -3.10
C PRO A 243 -7.38 -20.12 -3.89
N HIS A 244 -7.62 -18.81 -3.80
CA HIS A 244 -8.67 -18.14 -4.56
C HIS A 244 -8.12 -17.66 -5.89
N CYS A 245 -8.80 -17.97 -6.99
CA CYS A 245 -8.42 -17.55 -8.33
C CYS A 245 -9.03 -16.19 -8.67
N TYR A 246 -8.21 -15.26 -9.13
CA TYR A 246 -8.62 -13.92 -9.54
C TYR A 246 -8.24 -13.64 -10.99
N ARG A 247 -9.03 -12.80 -11.65
CA ARG A 247 -8.67 -12.14 -12.91
C ARG A 247 -9.07 -10.68 -12.84
N ARG A 248 -8.09 -9.78 -12.92
CA ARG A 248 -8.31 -8.32 -12.83
C ARG A 248 -9.21 -7.92 -11.66
N GLY A 249 -8.80 -8.33 -10.46
CA GLY A 249 -9.50 -8.03 -9.20
C GLY A 249 -10.77 -8.84 -8.95
N THR A 250 -11.30 -9.56 -9.95
CA THR A 250 -12.54 -10.33 -9.79
C THR A 250 -12.24 -11.77 -9.41
N GLN A 251 -12.80 -12.23 -8.29
CA GLN A 251 -12.72 -13.64 -7.90
C GLN A 251 -13.52 -14.51 -8.88
N LEU A 252 -12.90 -15.55 -9.40
CA LEU A 252 -13.52 -16.49 -10.32
C LEU A 252 -14.12 -17.69 -9.56
N SER A 253 -15.20 -18.24 -10.12
CA SER A 253 -15.82 -19.47 -9.61
C SER A 253 -15.07 -20.76 -9.98
N SER A 254 -14.11 -20.67 -10.91
CA SER A 254 -13.29 -21.78 -11.40
C SER A 254 -11.81 -21.41 -11.43
N ASN A 255 -10.97 -22.41 -11.19
CA ASN A 255 -9.51 -22.28 -11.15
C ASN A 255 -8.82 -22.42 -12.51
N THR A 256 -9.57 -22.71 -13.58
CA THR A 256 -9.00 -23.00 -14.92
C THR A 256 -8.07 -21.91 -15.43
N TYR A 257 -8.43 -20.64 -15.23
CA TYR A 257 -7.59 -19.51 -15.61
C TYR A 257 -6.26 -19.52 -14.86
N CYS A 258 -6.31 -19.60 -13.53
CA CYS A 258 -5.11 -19.60 -12.71
C CYS A 258 -4.23 -20.81 -12.97
N GLU A 259 -4.80 -21.99 -13.22
CA GLU A 259 -4.05 -23.17 -13.67
C GLU A 259 -3.30 -22.93 -15.00
N SER A 260 -3.90 -22.17 -15.93
CA SER A 260 -3.30 -21.89 -17.23
C SER A 260 -2.11 -20.93 -17.18
N ILE A 261 -2.09 -20.01 -16.20
CA ILE A 261 -1.03 -18.98 -16.08
C ILE A 261 -0.04 -19.24 -14.95
N LYS A 262 -0.28 -20.22 -14.06
CA LYS A 262 0.56 -20.42 -12.86
C LYS A 262 2.04 -20.59 -13.18
N ASN A 263 2.38 -21.40 -14.18
CA ASN A 263 3.78 -21.69 -14.51
C ASN A 263 4.48 -20.47 -15.09
N GLU A 264 3.74 -19.64 -15.85
CA GLU A 264 4.25 -18.38 -16.37
C GLU A 264 4.55 -17.40 -15.23
N LEU A 265 3.63 -17.26 -14.27
CA LEU A 265 3.81 -16.37 -13.12
C LEU A 265 4.96 -16.82 -12.22
N GLU A 266 5.08 -18.11 -11.93
CA GLU A 266 6.18 -18.64 -11.10
C GLU A 266 7.55 -18.47 -11.79
N ALA A 267 7.61 -18.54 -13.12
CA ALA A 267 8.85 -18.31 -13.87
C ALA A 267 9.33 -16.83 -13.84
N LEU A 268 8.47 -15.89 -13.43
CA LEU A 268 8.82 -14.48 -13.29
C LEU A 268 9.42 -14.15 -11.92
N VAL A 269 9.30 -15.04 -10.94
CA VAL A 269 9.78 -14.79 -9.57
C VAL A 269 11.29 -15.03 -9.53
N PRO A 270 12.08 -14.05 -9.05
CA PRO A 270 13.54 -14.14 -8.98
C PRO A 270 14.05 -15.16 -7.96
#